data_AF-A0A925KW41-F1
#
_entry.id   AF-A0A925KW41-F1
#
_cell.length_a   1.000
_cell.length_b   1.000
_cell.length_c   1.000
_cell.angle_alpha   90.00
_cell.angle_beta   90.00
_cell.angle_gamma   90.00
#
_symmetry.space_group_name_H-M   'P 1'
#
loop_
_entity.id
_entity.type
_entity.pdbx_description
1 polymer ?
#
loop_
_entity_poly.entity_id
_entity_poly.type
_entity_poly.pdbx_seq_one_letter_code
_entity_poly.pdbx_strand_id
1 'polypeptide(L)'
;MFLHTIYTWVLANLLHPLAAILVIWLITGDPGLYSMEDFILLVPFFMFSFFVSIPSLLLGWGLLEWIACTGDDVIGKFISWVFGLSVMIVLQMTAICFWVEEKIEIDSLAMCLPALISTWLAIVLRLRDFKTVMSTNRSSQVQSQGEQIRIDNSIKIDPNI
;
A
#
# COMPACT_ATOMS: atom_id res chain seq x y z
N MET A 1 4.29 3.00 -12.08
CA MET A 1 4.09 2.83 -10.62
C MET A 1 2.83 2.02 -10.31
N PHE A 2 1.70 2.28 -10.96
CA PHE A 2 0.44 1.56 -10.75
C PHE A 2 0.53 0.02 -10.79
N LEU A 3 1.21 -0.55 -11.79
CA LEU A 3 1.39 -2.01 -11.89
C LEU A 3 2.12 -2.61 -10.67
N HIS A 4 3.03 -1.84 -10.06
CA HIS A 4 3.68 -2.28 -8.83
C HIS A 4 2.70 -2.32 -7.67
N THR A 5 1.87 -1.28 -7.53
CA THR A 5 0.80 -1.26 -6.54
C THR A 5 -0.17 -2.41 -6.74
N ILE A 6 -0.54 -2.74 -8.00
CA ILE A 6 -1.37 -3.91 -8.30
C ILE A 6 -0.73 -5.20 -7.80
N TYR A 7 0.53 -5.50 -8.13
CA TYR A 7 1.10 -6.76 -7.67
C TYR A 7 1.29 -6.80 -6.15
N THR A 8 1.62 -5.66 -5.51
CA THR A 8 1.66 -5.58 -4.04
C THR A 8 0.29 -5.84 -3.44
N TRP A 9 -0.77 -5.31 -4.05
CA TRP A 9 -2.15 -5.52 -3.62
C TRP A 9 -2.63 -6.97 -3.84
N VAL A 10 -2.35 -7.58 -5.00
CA VAL A 10 -2.66 -9.01 -5.25
C VAL A 10 -1.91 -9.88 -4.25
N LEU A 11 -0.63 -9.60 -4.01
CA LEU A 11 0.19 -10.34 -3.06
C LEU A 11 -0.32 -10.18 -1.63
N ALA A 12 -0.72 -8.97 -1.23
CA ALA A 12 -1.34 -8.72 0.07
C ALA A 12 -2.63 -9.51 0.23
N ASN A 13 -3.52 -9.51 -0.77
CA ASN A 13 -4.74 -10.31 -0.74
C ASN A 13 -4.44 -11.82 -0.67
N LEU A 14 -3.40 -12.31 -1.35
CA LEU A 14 -3.00 -13.73 -1.26
C LEU A 14 -2.46 -14.09 0.13
N LEU A 15 -1.73 -13.17 0.77
CA LEU A 15 -1.17 -13.35 2.12
C LEU A 15 -2.21 -13.12 3.22
N HIS A 16 -3.33 -12.46 2.92
CA HIS A 16 -4.34 -12.06 3.91
C HIS A 16 -4.94 -13.24 4.68
N PRO A 17 -5.39 -14.34 4.04
CA PRO A 17 -5.90 -15.51 4.77
C PRO A 17 -4.85 -16.12 5.71
N LEU A 18 -3.59 -16.16 5.28
CA LEU A 18 -2.49 -16.68 6.09
C LEU A 18 -2.24 -15.78 7.31
N ALA A 19 -2.25 -14.46 7.12
CA ALA A 19 -2.11 -13.50 8.21
C ALA A 19 -3.30 -13.57 9.16
N ALA A 20 -4.52 -13.79 8.67
CA ALA A 20 -5.72 -13.94 9.49
C ALA A 20 -5.64 -15.19 10.38
N ILE A 21 -5.29 -16.34 9.80
CA ILE A 21 -5.08 -17.58 10.56
C ILE A 21 -4.00 -17.39 11.63
N LEU A 22 -2.88 -16.75 11.28
CA LEU A 22 -1.79 -16.49 12.22
C LEU A 22 -2.23 -15.60 13.39
N VAL A 23 -2.97 -14.53 13.12
CA VAL A 23 -3.47 -13.61 14.14
C VAL A 23 -4.48 -14.30 15.05
N ILE A 24 -5.44 -15.05 14.49
CA ILE A 24 -6.43 -15.80 15.27
C ILE A 24 -5.73 -16.81 16.18
N TRP A 25 -4.76 -17.56 15.65
CA TRP A 25 -3.98 -18.53 16.42
C TRP A 25 -3.21 -17.87 17.56
N LEU A 26 -2.57 -16.72 17.31
CA LEU A 26 -1.83 -15.98 18.34
C LEU A 26 -2.72 -15.43 19.46
N ILE A 27 -3.96 -15.03 19.15
CA ILE A 27 -4.88 -14.44 20.13
C ILE A 27 -5.58 -15.54 20.94
N THR A 28 -6.06 -16.59 20.27
CA THR A 28 -6.91 -17.61 20.90
C THR A 28 -6.11 -18.78 21.48
N GLY A 29 -4.86 -18.97 21.04
CA GLY A 29 -4.05 -20.14 21.39
C GLY A 29 -4.56 -21.45 20.77
N ASP A 30 -5.66 -21.40 20.02
CA ASP A 30 -6.27 -22.54 19.35
C ASP A 30 -5.89 -22.49 17.86
N PRO A 31 -5.24 -23.53 17.30
CA PRO A 31 -5.06 -23.64 15.84
C PRO A 31 -6.39 -23.91 15.10
N GLY A 32 -7.51 -23.96 15.82
CA GLY A 32 -8.85 -24.30 15.41
C GLY A 32 -9.43 -23.43 14.30
N LEU A 33 -9.09 -23.80 13.07
CA LEU A 33 -9.93 -23.59 11.89
C LEU A 33 -9.81 -24.83 11.00
N TYR A 34 -10.55 -25.89 11.31
CA TYR A 34 -10.73 -27.02 10.38
C TYR A 34 -12.10 -27.68 10.49
N SER A 35 -13.16 -26.95 10.84
CA SER A 35 -14.51 -27.41 10.49
C SER A 35 -14.79 -27.01 9.03
N MET A 36 -15.51 -27.85 8.28
CA MET A 36 -15.93 -27.50 6.91
C MET A 36 -16.84 -26.27 6.87
N GLU A 37 -17.52 -25.97 7.98
CA GLU A 37 -18.41 -24.82 8.13
C GLU A 37 -17.62 -23.50 8.15
N ASP A 38 -16.48 -23.45 8.83
CA ASP A 38 -15.58 -22.29 8.85
C ASP A 38 -14.98 -22.01 7.46
N PHE A 39 -14.70 -23.07 6.69
CA PHE A 39 -14.16 -22.96 5.34
C PHE A 39 -15.19 -22.37 4.36
N ILE A 40 -16.47 -22.73 4.53
CA ILE A 40 -17.59 -22.17 3.74
C ILE A 40 -17.78 -20.68 4.03
N LEU A 41 -17.56 -20.24 5.27
CA LEU A 41 -17.63 -18.82 5.67
C LEU A 41 -16.40 -18.02 5.19
N LEU A 42 -15.25 -18.66 5.00
CA LEU A 42 -14.01 -18.00 4.59
C LEU A 42 -14.06 -17.45 3.16
N VAL A 43 -14.72 -18.16 2.23
CA VAL A 43 -14.82 -17.76 0.81
C VAL A 43 -15.57 -16.44 0.62
N PRO A 44 -16.81 -16.25 1.11
CA PRO A 44 -17.51 -14.99 0.98
C PRO A 44 -16.81 -13.86 1.75
N PHE A 45 -16.20 -14.15 2.90
CA PHE A 45 -15.38 -13.17 3.63
C PHE A 45 -14.18 -12.70 2.79
N PHE A 46 -13.48 -13.62 2.14
CA PHE A 46 -12.38 -13.30 1.23
C PHE A 46 -12.84 -12.44 0.05
N MET A 47 -13.96 -12.80 -0.59
CA MET A 47 -14.51 -12.04 -1.72
C MET A 47 -14.92 -10.62 -1.29
N PHE A 48 -15.59 -10.49 -0.14
CA PHE A 48 -15.94 -9.18 0.41
C PHE A 48 -14.70 -8.33 0.71
N SER A 49 -13.71 -8.91 1.41
CA SER A 49 -12.44 -8.26 1.73
C SER A 49 -11.70 -7.80 0.46
N PHE A 50 -11.70 -8.63 -0.59
CA PHE A 50 -11.09 -8.31 -1.88
C PHE A 50 -11.72 -7.07 -2.52
N PHE A 51 -13.06 -7.00 -2.62
CA PHE A 51 -13.74 -5.84 -3.20
C PHE A 51 -13.58 -4.58 -2.35
N VAL A 52 -13.67 -4.71 -1.03
CA VAL A 52 -13.48 -3.61 -0.09
C VAL A 52 -12.03 -3.06 -0.15
N SER A 53 -11.06 -3.86 -0.58
CA SER A 53 -9.67 -3.42 -0.73
C SER A 53 -9.36 -2.62 -2.01
N ILE A 54 -10.31 -2.50 -2.95
CA ILE A 54 -10.10 -1.76 -4.21
C ILE A 54 -9.88 -0.25 -3.98
N PRO A 55 -10.68 0.45 -3.15
CA PRO A 55 -10.37 1.82 -2.78
C PRO A 55 -8.96 1.97 -2.18
N SER A 56 -8.53 1.01 -1.35
CA SER A 56 -7.19 0.99 -0.76
C SER A 56 -6.09 0.84 -1.80
N LEU A 57 -6.32 0.07 -2.87
CA LEU A 57 -5.40 -0.01 -4.02
C LEU A 57 -5.19 1.37 -4.67
N LEU A 58 -6.28 2.10 -4.93
CA LEU A 58 -6.21 3.42 -5.55
C LEU A 58 -5.51 4.44 -4.64
N LEU A 59 -5.86 4.42 -3.36
CA LEU A 59 -5.25 5.28 -2.35
C LEU A 59 -3.75 4.96 -2.17
N GLY A 60 -3.38 3.68 -2.13
CA GLY A 60 -2.01 3.23 -2.05
C GLY A 60 -1.18 3.60 -3.29
N TRP A 61 -1.79 3.61 -4.47
CA TRP A 61 -1.14 4.12 -5.69
C TRP A 61 -0.94 5.63 -5.62
N GLY A 62 -1.97 6.41 -5.25
CA GLY A 62 -1.85 7.86 -5.11
C GLY A 62 -0.79 8.26 -4.09
N LEU A 63 -0.73 7.55 -2.96
CA LEU A 63 0.30 7.74 -1.94
C LEU A 63 1.70 7.42 -2.49
N LEU A 64 1.86 6.31 -3.22
CA LEU A 64 3.14 5.94 -3.83
C LEU A 64 3.62 6.99 -4.83
N GLU A 65 2.70 7.53 -5.65
CA GLU A 65 2.99 8.58 -6.62
C GLU A 65 3.41 9.87 -5.92
N TRP A 66 2.71 10.26 -4.85
CA TRP A 66 3.04 11.43 -4.06
C TRP A 66 4.44 11.32 -3.43
N ILE A 67 4.74 10.18 -2.79
CA ILE A 67 6.05 9.89 -2.20
C ILE A 67 7.15 9.83 -3.26
N ALA A 68 6.84 9.35 -4.47
CA ALA A 68 7.80 9.33 -5.55
C ALA A 68 8.28 10.74 -5.92
N CYS A 69 7.38 11.71 -5.86
CA CYS A 69 7.65 13.11 -6.17
C CYS A 69 8.33 13.89 -5.03
N THR A 70 8.37 13.39 -3.79
CA THR A 70 9.08 14.09 -2.70
C THR A 70 10.59 14.03 -2.88
N GLY A 71 11.30 15.04 -2.35
CA GLY A 71 12.77 15.13 -2.39
C GLY A 71 13.50 14.20 -1.42
N ASP A 72 12.77 13.32 -0.73
CA ASP A 72 13.32 12.48 0.34
C ASP A 72 14.25 11.37 -0.19
N ASP A 73 15.06 10.83 0.71
CA ASP A 73 15.91 9.68 0.43
C ASP A 73 15.07 8.40 0.26
N VAL A 74 15.67 7.36 -0.34
CA VAL A 74 14.94 6.11 -0.66
C VAL A 74 14.42 5.41 0.61
N ILE A 75 15.14 5.53 1.72
CA ILE A 75 14.73 4.93 3.01
C ILE A 75 13.56 5.73 3.58
N GLY A 76 13.63 7.06 3.59
CA GLY A 76 12.52 7.93 3.99
C GLY A 76 11.25 7.67 3.18
N LYS A 77 11.37 7.54 1.85
CA LYS A 77 10.24 7.17 0.97
C LYS A 77 9.65 5.81 1.32
N PHE A 78 10.49 4.82 1.61
CA PHE A 78 10.01 3.51 2.03
C PHE A 78 9.24 3.56 3.35
N ILE A 79 9.80 4.24 4.36
CA ILE A 79 9.17 4.39 5.68
C ILE A 79 7.84 5.15 5.56
N SER A 80 7.81 6.26 4.81
CA SER A 80 6.59 7.02 4.55
C SER A 80 5.53 6.19 3.84
N TRP A 81 5.92 5.27 2.96
CA TRP A 81 4.98 4.40 2.27
C TRP A 81 4.36 3.38 3.20
N VAL A 82 5.17 2.73 4.04
CA VAL A 82 4.70 1.77 5.06
C VAL A 82 3.76 2.45 6.05
N PHE A 83 4.16 3.60 6.62
CA PHE A 83 3.33 4.33 7.57
C PHE A 83 2.06 4.90 6.93
N GLY A 84 2.19 5.52 5.76
CA GLY A 84 1.06 6.10 5.06
C GLY A 84 0.00 5.04 4.73
N LEU A 85 0.39 3.89 4.16
CA LEU A 85 -0.53 2.77 3.91
C LEU A 85 -1.22 2.27 5.18
N SER A 86 -0.49 2.22 6.29
CA SER A 86 -1.05 1.78 7.58
C SER A 86 -2.15 2.74 8.05
N VAL A 87 -1.90 4.04 7.97
CA VAL A 87 -2.91 5.07 8.26
C VAL A 87 -4.11 4.95 7.32
N MET A 88 -3.89 4.72 6.03
CA MET A 88 -4.98 4.58 5.06
C MET A 88 -5.87 3.37 5.35
N ILE A 89 -5.29 2.22 5.70
CA ILE A 89 -6.04 1.00 6.06
C ILE A 89 -6.91 1.27 7.29
N VAL A 90 -6.37 1.90 8.33
CA VAL A 90 -7.13 2.24 9.55
C VAL A 90 -8.24 3.24 9.27
N LEU A 91 -7.98 4.28 8.46
CA LEU A 91 -8.98 5.26 8.06
C LEU A 91 -10.09 4.62 7.23
N GLN A 92 -9.75 3.70 6.33
CA GLN A 92 -10.73 2.98 5.53
C GLN A 92 -11.64 2.12 6.40
N MET A 93 -11.08 1.36 7.34
CA MET A 93 -11.88 0.52 8.24
C MET A 93 -12.75 1.37 9.17
N THR A 94 -12.21 2.50 9.66
CA THR A 94 -13.00 3.50 10.39
C THR A 94 -14.18 4.01 9.56
N ALA A 95 -13.95 4.35 8.28
CA ALA A 95 -15.01 4.82 7.39
C ALA A 95 -16.08 3.75 7.13
N ILE A 96 -15.69 2.48 7.00
CA ILE A 96 -16.62 1.35 6.87
C ILE A 96 -17.46 1.19 8.14
N CYS A 97 -16.84 1.23 9.32
CA CYS A 97 -17.57 1.14 10.60
C CYS A 97 -18.61 2.26 10.72
N PHE A 98 -18.24 3.49 10.36
CA PHE A 98 -19.18 4.62 10.35
C PHE A 98 -20.32 4.45 9.36
N TRP A 99 -20.09 3.81 8.20
CA TRP A 99 -21.15 3.52 7.23
C TRP A 99 -22.14 2.50 7.79
N VAL A 100 -21.65 1.44 8.41
CA VAL A 100 -22.48 0.31 8.90
C VAL A 100 -23.24 0.67 10.19
N GLU A 101 -23.13 1.91 10.69
CA GLU A 101 -23.68 2.38 11.98
C GLU A 101 -23.21 1.56 13.19
N GLU A 102 -22.14 0.78 13.02
CA GLU A 102 -21.52 0.05 14.11
C GLU A 102 -20.60 0.97 14.91
N LYS A 103 -20.66 0.85 16.24
CA LYS A 103 -19.69 1.51 17.10
C LYS A 103 -18.31 0.94 16.79
N ILE A 104 -17.27 1.78 16.84
CA ILE A 104 -15.89 1.32 16.71
C ILE A 104 -15.57 0.48 17.95
N GLU A 105 -15.69 -0.84 17.81
CA GLU A 105 -15.27 -1.79 18.83
C GLU A 105 -13.78 -2.12 18.66
N ILE A 106 -13.11 -2.40 19.77
CA ILE A 106 -11.68 -2.77 19.77
C ILE A 106 -11.47 -4.04 18.94
N ASP A 107 -12.46 -4.93 18.94
CA ASP A 107 -12.44 -6.18 18.16
C ASP A 107 -12.48 -5.89 16.64
N SER A 108 -13.23 -4.87 16.21
CA SER A 108 -13.25 -4.41 14.83
C SER A 108 -11.90 -3.83 14.38
N LEU A 109 -11.15 -3.20 15.29
CA LEU A 109 -9.77 -2.76 15.06
C LEU A 109 -8.80 -3.95 14.95
N ALA A 110 -9.00 -5.01 15.74
CA ALA A 110 -8.19 -6.23 15.64
C ALA A 110 -8.33 -6.91 14.28
N MET A 111 -9.50 -6.80 13.64
CA MET A 111 -9.74 -7.27 12.27
C MET A 111 -8.90 -6.56 11.19
N CYS A 112 -8.27 -5.42 11.52
CA CYS A 112 -7.34 -4.72 10.62
C CYS A 112 -5.93 -5.34 10.62
N LEU A 113 -5.56 -6.10 11.67
CA LEU A 113 -4.21 -6.63 11.83
C LEU A 113 -3.78 -7.56 10.67
N PRO A 114 -4.62 -8.50 10.20
CA PRO A 114 -4.28 -9.33 9.05
C PRO A 114 -4.02 -8.51 7.77
N ALA A 115 -4.82 -7.47 7.54
CA ALA A 115 -4.66 -6.56 6.40
C ALA A 115 -3.35 -5.76 6.48
N LEU A 116 -2.99 -5.27 7.66
CA LEU A 116 -1.72 -4.57 7.88
C LEU A 116 -0.52 -5.49 7.68
N ILE A 117 -0.53 -6.68 8.31
CA ILE A 117 0.57 -7.65 8.24
C ILE A 117 0.78 -8.11 6.78
N SER A 118 -0.28 -8.50 6.09
CA SER A 118 -0.20 -8.95 4.69
C SER A 118 0.30 -7.83 3.76
N THR A 119 -0.14 -6.59 3.97
CA THR A 119 0.33 -5.43 3.20
C THR A 119 1.81 -5.16 3.46
N TRP A 120 2.26 -5.18 4.72
CA TRP A 120 3.67 -4.99 5.05
C TRP A 120 4.56 -6.09 4.49
N LEU A 121 4.14 -7.35 4.60
CA LEU A 121 4.84 -8.48 3.99
C LEU A 121 4.95 -8.30 2.47
N ALA A 122 3.86 -7.91 1.80
CA ALA A 122 3.89 -7.65 0.36
C ALA A 122 4.85 -6.51 -0.02
N ILE A 123 4.91 -5.43 0.78
CA ILE A 123 5.86 -4.33 0.58
C ILE A 123 7.30 -4.83 0.76
N VAL A 124 7.59 -5.58 1.82
CA VAL A 124 8.93 -6.10 2.14
C VAL A 124 9.41 -7.08 1.07
N LEU A 125 8.55 -8.01 0.63
CA LEU A 125 8.86 -8.95 -0.45
C LEU A 125 9.19 -8.24 -1.76
N ARG A 126 8.68 -7.01 -1.95
CA ARG A 126 8.92 -6.18 -3.13
C ARG A 126 9.90 -5.02 -2.89
N LEU A 127 10.65 -5.04 -1.78
CA LEU A 127 11.59 -3.97 -1.44
C LEU A 127 12.65 -3.77 -2.54
N ARG A 128 13.11 -4.83 -3.19
CA ARG A 128 14.08 -4.74 -4.28
C ARG A 128 13.52 -3.96 -5.47
N ASP A 129 12.29 -4.28 -5.89
CA ASP A 129 11.60 -3.59 -6.98
C ASP A 129 11.32 -2.12 -6.62
N PHE A 130 10.96 -1.87 -5.36
CA PHE A 130 10.73 -0.51 -4.85
C PHE A 130 11.99 0.37 -4.98
N LYS A 131 13.17 -0.17 -4.63
CA LYS A 131 14.45 0.55 -4.77
C LYS A 131 14.74 0.92 -6.22
N THR A 132 14.50 0.00 -7.16
CA THR A 132 14.71 0.25 -8.59
C THR A 132 13.75 1.31 -9.14
N VAL A 133 12.47 1.23 -8.77
CA VAL A 133 11.46 2.20 -9.21
C VAL A 133 11.76 3.61 -8.69
N MET A 134 12.17 3.72 -7.42
CA MET A 134 12.49 5.02 -6.81
C MET A 134 13.80 5.62 -7.34
N SER A 135 14.75 4.80 -7.78
CA SER A 135 15.98 5.31 -8.39
C SER A 135 15.76 5.82 -9.82
N THR A 136 14.97 5.13 -10.64
CA THR A 136 14.67 5.52 -12.02
C THR A 136 13.95 6.87 -12.11
N ASN A 137 12.99 7.15 -11.22
CA ASN A 137 12.26 8.42 -11.24
C ASN A 137 13.15 9.64 -10.93
N ARG A 138 14.17 9.48 -10.08
CA ARG A 138 15.16 10.53 -9.82
C ARG A 138 15.96 10.85 -11.08
N SER A 139 16.36 9.81 -11.84
CA SER A 139 17.09 9.99 -13.09
C SER A 139 16.29 10.80 -14.09
N SER A 140 15.01 10.46 -14.27
CA SER A 140 14.11 11.16 -15.20
C SER A 140 13.81 12.61 -14.79
N GLN A 141 13.61 12.87 -13.50
CA GLN A 141 13.38 14.24 -13.00
C GLN A 141 14.63 15.12 -13.17
N VAL A 142 15.81 14.61 -12.80
CA VAL A 142 17.10 15.33 -12.94
C VAL A 142 17.39 15.59 -14.43
N GLN A 143 17.08 14.64 -15.30
CA GLN A 143 17.27 14.81 -16.74
C GLN A 143 16.35 15.89 -17.31
N SER A 144 15.07 15.93 -16.92
CA SER A 144 14.15 16.98 -17.36
C SER A 144 14.53 18.38 -16.86
N GLN A 145 15.05 18.50 -15.63
CA GLN A 145 15.54 19.77 -15.09
C GLN A 145 16.83 20.22 -15.80
N GLY A 146 17.77 19.30 -16.07
CA GLY A 146 18.98 19.62 -16.83
C GLY A 146 18.68 20.06 -18.26
N GLU A 147 17.66 19.48 -18.88
CA GLU A 147 17.19 19.83 -20.23
C GLU A 147 16.48 21.21 -20.23
N GLN A 148 15.65 21.51 -19.23
CA GLN A 148 15.07 22.84 -19.03
C GLN A 148 16.12 23.93 -18.80
N ILE A 149 17.13 23.68 -17.95
CA ILE A 149 18.23 24.63 -17.72
C ILE A 149 19.02 24.89 -19.01
N ARG A 150 19.22 23.85 -19.84
CA ARG A 150 19.88 23.98 -21.13
C ARG A 150 19.09 24.85 -22.11
N ILE A 151 17.76 24.69 -22.14
CA ILE A 151 16.87 25.51 -22.99
C ILE A 151 16.87 26.97 -22.50
N ASP A 152 16.71 27.22 -21.21
CA ASP A 152 16.73 28.58 -20.65
C ASP A 152 18.06 29.31 -20.90
N ASN A 153 19.18 28.59 -20.84
CA ASN A 153 20.49 29.16 -21.17
C ASN A 153 20.65 29.38 -22.68
N SER A 154 20.03 28.57 -23.54
CA SER A 154 20.07 28.79 -24.99
C SER A 154 19.25 30.01 -25.44
N ILE A 155 18.16 30.33 -24.74
CA ILE A 155 17.31 31.51 -25.03
C ILE A 155 17.97 32.81 -24.56
N LYS A 156 18.82 32.76 -23.52
CA LYS A 156 19.58 33.93 -23.05
C LYS A 156 20.79 34.29 -23.93
N ILE A 157 21.16 33.43 -24.88
CA ILE A 157 22.24 33.67 -25.84
C ILE A 157 21.62 34.05 -27.18
N ASP A 158 20.87 35.14 -27.22
CA ASP A 158 20.73 35.91 -28.45
C ASP A 158 20.93 37.40 -28.14
N PRO A 159 22.19 37.88 -28.14
CA PRO A 159 22.50 39.28 -27.90
C PRO A 159 22.39 40.17 -29.18
N ASN A 160 21.83 39.67 -30.29
CA ASN A 160 21.83 40.36 -31.59
C ASN A 160 20.44 40.48 -32.24
N ILE A 161 19.43 40.84 -31.45
CA ILE A 161 18.20 41.49 -31.95
C ILE A 161 17.94 42.75 -31.13
#